data_AF-A0A9P9DR46-F1
#
_entry.id   AF-A0A9P9DR46-F1
#
_cell.length_a   1.000
_cell.length_b   1.000
_cell.length_c   1.000
_cell.angle_alpha   90.00
_cell.angle_beta   90.00
_cell.angle_gamma   90.00
#
_symmetry.space_group_name_H-M   'P 1'
#
loop_
_entity.id
_entity.type
_entity.pdbx_description
1 polymer ?
#
loop_
_entity_poly.entity_id
_entity_poly.type
_entity_poly.pdbx_seq_one_letter_code
_entity_poly.pdbx_strand_id
1 'polypeptide(L)'
;MATITSKLQHEGYTVYARQMPSVGNSTPDKGLHKDITAACDLVSEAIGEGNDVVVVAHSWGGVVAGSALAGLGKKERTAEGKKGGVIKTAYMAAFILPEGVSLMDAIQHGVREWQDIDQPYAPATGPGLIYNDLSEAEQQYWQSQLQTQDMATFHAKTTAASWQNIPTSYLLCENDMAIPAELQERMALSVKEAGAEIEVTRLESGHSPFLSKPDETVEWLRKVAGEKL
;
A
#
# COMPACT_ATOMS: atom_id res chain seq x y z
N MET A 1 3.53 -0.31 22.31
CA MET A 1 3.59 1.00 21.63
C MET A 1 2.23 1.29 21.01
N ALA A 2 1.82 2.56 20.92
CA ALA A 2 0.58 2.96 20.23
C ALA A 2 0.76 2.79 18.71
N THR A 3 -0.19 2.15 18.04
CA THR A 3 -0.19 1.96 16.58
C THR A 3 -0.48 3.27 15.85
N ILE A 4 -0.07 3.39 14.59
CA ILE A 4 -0.44 4.55 13.75
C ILE A 4 -1.96 4.75 13.67
N THR A 5 -2.75 3.67 13.72
CA THR A 5 -4.21 3.75 13.72
C THR A 5 -4.74 4.43 14.99
N SER A 6 -4.24 4.04 16.16
CA SER A 6 -4.63 4.66 17.44
C SER A 6 -4.20 6.13 17.53
N LYS A 7 -3.03 6.46 16.96
CA LYS A 7 -2.53 7.84 16.88
C LYS A 7 -3.40 8.70 15.96
N LEU A 8 -3.75 8.21 14.77
CA LEU A 8 -4.67 8.93 13.87
C LEU A 8 -6.05 9.12 14.49
N GLN A 9 -6.58 8.10 15.20
CA GLN A 9 -7.84 8.23 15.92
C GLN A 9 -7.78 9.31 17.01
N HIS A 10 -6.65 9.42 17.72
CA HIS A 10 -6.42 10.49 18.69
C HIS A 10 -6.45 11.88 18.04
N GLU A 11 -5.93 12.01 16.81
CA GLU A 11 -6.00 13.25 16.01
C GLU A 11 -7.37 13.50 15.36
N GLY A 12 -8.37 12.64 15.63
CA GLY A 12 -9.75 12.84 15.19
C GLY A 12 -10.12 12.16 13.86
N TYR A 13 -9.24 11.33 13.30
CA TYR A 13 -9.56 10.55 12.10
C TYR A 13 -10.41 9.33 12.41
N THR A 14 -11.42 9.08 11.56
CA THR A 14 -12.04 7.75 11.47
C THR A 14 -11.14 6.85 10.64
N VAL A 15 -10.62 5.79 11.26
CA VAL A 15 -9.68 4.86 10.61
C VAL A 15 -10.37 3.53 10.31
N TYR A 16 -10.32 3.13 9.05
CA TYR A 16 -10.76 1.82 8.58
C TYR A 16 -9.53 0.98 8.23
N ALA A 17 -9.51 -0.27 8.70
CA ALA A 17 -8.48 -1.24 8.36
C ALA A 17 -9.12 -2.63 8.24
N ARG A 18 -8.70 -3.40 7.25
CA ARG A 18 -9.23 -4.74 6.99
C ARG A 18 -8.09 -5.65 6.55
N GLN A 19 -8.08 -6.88 7.06
CA GLN A 19 -7.22 -7.94 6.53
C GLN A 19 -7.67 -8.30 5.10
N MET A 20 -6.73 -8.32 4.17
CA MET A 20 -7.01 -8.66 2.77
C MET A 20 -7.29 -10.16 2.63
N PRO A 21 -8.27 -10.58 1.80
CA PRO A 21 -8.64 -11.98 1.59
C PRO A 21 -7.50 -12.94 1.24
N SER A 22 -6.43 -12.48 0.59
CA SER A 22 -5.27 -13.32 0.26
C SER A 22 -4.30 -13.57 1.42
N VAL A 23 -4.49 -12.92 2.57
CA VAL A 23 -3.65 -13.07 3.77
C VAL A 23 -4.30 -14.04 4.74
N GLY A 24 -3.57 -15.08 5.15
CA GLY A 24 -4.04 -16.12 6.08
C GLY A 24 -5.10 -17.06 5.49
N ASN A 25 -5.30 -17.02 4.18
CA ASN A 25 -6.28 -17.84 3.50
C ASN A 25 -5.85 -19.30 3.50
N SER A 26 -6.71 -20.22 3.93
CA SER A 26 -6.42 -21.66 3.89
C SER A 26 -6.63 -22.29 2.50
N THR A 27 -7.26 -21.55 1.58
CA THR A 27 -7.67 -22.02 0.25
C THR A 27 -7.29 -20.97 -0.78
N PRO A 28 -6.02 -20.97 -1.25
CA PRO A 28 -5.45 -19.85 -1.98
C PRO A 28 -6.22 -19.51 -3.24
N ASP A 29 -6.41 -18.22 -3.43
CA ASP A 29 -7.08 -17.71 -4.61
C ASP A 29 -6.14 -17.65 -5.82
N LYS A 30 -6.71 -17.38 -7.00
CA LYS A 30 -6.02 -17.39 -8.29
C LYS A 30 -5.65 -15.98 -8.79
N GLY A 31 -5.70 -14.95 -7.95
CA GLY A 31 -5.29 -13.60 -8.31
C GLY A 31 -5.82 -12.51 -7.37
N LEU A 32 -5.90 -11.27 -7.86
CA LEU A 32 -6.19 -10.07 -7.04
C LEU A 32 -7.67 -9.78 -6.80
N HIS A 33 -8.59 -10.47 -7.49
CA HIS A 33 -9.99 -10.03 -7.59
C HIS A 33 -10.71 -9.88 -6.23
N LYS A 34 -10.48 -10.80 -5.28
CA LYS A 34 -11.07 -10.69 -3.94
C LYS A 34 -10.47 -9.55 -3.14
N ASP A 35 -9.15 -9.33 -3.25
CA ASP A 35 -8.49 -8.21 -2.56
C ASP A 35 -8.94 -6.87 -3.14
N ILE A 36 -9.06 -6.76 -4.47
CA ILE A 36 -9.60 -5.59 -5.16
C ILE A 36 -11.03 -5.30 -4.68
N THR A 37 -11.87 -6.33 -4.64
CA THR A 37 -13.26 -6.21 -4.17
C THR A 37 -13.30 -5.77 -2.71
N ALA A 38 -12.54 -6.42 -1.83
CA ALA A 38 -12.50 -6.11 -0.41
C ALA A 38 -11.99 -4.68 -0.13
N ALA A 39 -11.01 -4.22 -0.89
CA ALA A 39 -10.51 -2.84 -0.81
C ALA A 39 -11.53 -1.83 -1.33
N CYS A 40 -12.17 -2.10 -2.47
CA CYS A 40 -13.24 -1.27 -3.03
C CYS A 40 -14.42 -1.14 -2.05
N ASP A 41 -14.83 -2.24 -1.43
CA ASP A 41 -15.90 -2.28 -0.43
C ASP A 41 -15.54 -1.46 0.81
N LEU A 42 -14.32 -1.64 1.34
CA LEU A 42 -13.85 -0.89 2.51
C LEU A 42 -13.80 0.63 2.24
N VAL A 43 -13.33 1.03 1.07
CA VAL A 43 -13.26 2.44 0.68
C VAL A 43 -14.66 3.01 0.44
N SER A 44 -15.54 2.23 -0.17
CA SER A 44 -16.94 2.64 -0.37
C SER A 44 -17.68 2.82 0.96
N GLU A 45 -17.44 1.92 1.92
CA GLU A 45 -17.91 2.03 3.30
C GLU A 45 -17.38 3.32 3.96
N ALA A 46 -16.08 3.58 3.85
CA ALA A 46 -15.44 4.78 4.41
C ALA A 46 -15.99 6.08 3.79
N ILE A 47 -16.24 6.10 2.48
CA ILE A 47 -16.87 7.24 1.79
C ILE A 47 -18.30 7.45 2.31
N GLY A 48 -19.08 6.38 2.47
CA GLY A 48 -20.43 6.43 3.00
C GLY A 48 -21.32 7.48 2.30
N GLU A 49 -21.90 8.38 3.09
CA GLU A 49 -22.82 9.42 2.59
C GLU A 49 -22.13 10.66 2.00
N GLY A 50 -20.79 10.73 2.04
CA GLY A 50 -20.05 11.84 1.43
C GLY A 50 -18.72 12.21 2.07
N ASN A 51 -18.08 11.31 2.81
CA ASN A 51 -16.76 11.56 3.40
C ASN A 51 -15.69 11.68 2.32
N ASP A 52 -14.72 12.55 2.60
CA ASP A 52 -13.44 12.57 1.88
C ASP A 52 -12.50 11.55 2.52
N VAL A 53 -11.87 10.72 1.68
CA VAL A 53 -11.07 9.59 2.15
C VAL A 53 -9.64 9.69 1.63
N VAL A 54 -8.67 9.47 2.52
CA VAL A 54 -7.28 9.17 2.15
C VAL A 54 -7.09 7.65 2.27
N VAL A 55 -6.57 7.03 1.22
CA VAL A 55 -6.27 5.59 1.22
C VAL A 55 -4.78 5.40 1.42
N VAL A 56 -4.39 4.62 2.43
CA VAL A 56 -2.98 4.29 2.71
C VAL A 56 -2.68 2.90 2.21
N ALA A 57 -1.71 2.77 1.31
CA ALA A 57 -1.28 1.50 0.74
C ALA A 57 0.19 1.26 1.06
N HIS A 58 0.50 0.16 1.75
CA HIS A 58 1.87 -0.25 2.08
C HIS A 58 2.31 -1.44 1.24
N SER A 59 3.56 -1.45 0.78
CA SER A 59 4.17 -2.58 0.08
C SER A 59 3.29 -3.14 -1.05
N TRP A 60 3.00 -4.45 -1.04
CA TRP A 60 2.10 -5.12 -1.98
C TRP A 60 0.69 -4.51 -2.03
N GLY A 61 0.21 -3.88 -0.97
CA GLY A 61 -1.10 -3.22 -0.94
C GLY A 61 -1.26 -2.13 -2.01
N GLY A 62 -0.16 -1.56 -2.51
CA GLY A 62 -0.18 -0.63 -3.65
C GLY A 62 -0.63 -1.28 -4.98
N VAL A 63 -0.35 -2.58 -5.17
CA VAL A 63 -0.81 -3.38 -6.32
C VAL A 63 -2.35 -3.47 -6.32
N VAL A 64 -2.94 -3.71 -5.15
CA VAL A 64 -4.40 -3.77 -4.97
C VAL A 64 -5.02 -2.38 -5.13
N ALA A 65 -4.46 -1.37 -4.46
CA ALA A 65 -5.01 -0.02 -4.41
C ALA A 65 -5.17 0.60 -5.81
N GLY A 66 -4.17 0.45 -6.69
CA GLY A 66 -4.24 0.97 -8.06
C GLY A 66 -5.46 0.47 -8.84
N SER A 67 -5.84 -0.78 -8.62
CA SER A 67 -7.01 -1.39 -9.26
C SER A 67 -8.31 -1.08 -8.54
N ALA A 68 -8.32 -1.14 -7.21
CA ALA A 68 -9.51 -0.99 -6.38
C ALA A 68 -10.08 0.43 -6.36
N LEU A 69 -9.23 1.45 -6.54
CA LEU A 69 -9.65 2.85 -6.41
C LEU A 69 -10.11 3.49 -7.73
N ALA A 70 -10.05 2.77 -8.85
CA ALA A 70 -10.51 3.30 -10.13
C ALA A 70 -11.99 3.71 -10.07
N GLY A 71 -12.31 4.96 -10.43
CA GLY A 71 -13.66 5.51 -10.33
C GLY A 71 -14.11 5.90 -8.91
N LEU A 72 -13.28 5.68 -7.88
CA LEU A 72 -13.57 6.11 -6.50
C LEU A 72 -12.99 7.49 -6.16
N GLY A 73 -12.22 8.10 -7.07
CA GLY A 73 -11.68 9.43 -6.90
C GLY A 73 -12.79 10.47 -6.70
N LYS A 74 -12.58 11.42 -5.80
CA LYS A 74 -13.57 12.48 -5.52
C LYS A 74 -13.97 13.25 -6.78
N LYS A 75 -13.02 13.52 -7.68
CA LYS A 75 -13.26 14.19 -8.96
C LYS A 75 -14.20 13.38 -9.86
N GLU A 76 -13.91 12.09 -10.03
CA GLU A 76 -14.72 11.16 -10.84
C GLU A 76 -16.13 11.05 -10.27
N ARG A 77 -16.25 10.82 -8.95
CA ARG A 77 -17.53 10.71 -8.24
C ARG A 77 -18.36 11.99 -8.32
N THR A 78 -17.73 13.16 -8.16
CA THR A 78 -18.42 14.46 -8.26
C THR A 78 -18.98 14.67 -9.67
N ALA A 79 -18.26 14.25 -10.72
CA ALA A 79 -18.75 14.31 -12.10
C ALA A 79 -20.00 13.44 -12.32
N GLU A 80 -20.18 12.39 -11.51
CA GLU A 80 -21.38 11.55 -11.50
C GLU A 80 -22.49 12.05 -10.54
N GLY A 81 -22.32 13.23 -9.92
CA GLY A 81 -23.27 13.78 -8.95
C GLY A 81 -23.25 13.08 -7.58
N LYS A 82 -22.24 12.27 -7.29
CA LYS A 82 -22.04 11.61 -5.99
C LYS A 82 -21.26 12.52 -5.03
N LYS A 83 -21.51 12.36 -3.72
CA LYS A 83 -20.78 13.05 -2.66
C LYS A 83 -19.57 12.22 -2.20
N GLY A 84 -18.56 12.91 -1.66
CA GLY A 84 -17.34 12.32 -1.12
C GLY A 84 -16.52 11.56 -2.17
N GLY A 85 -15.46 10.94 -1.71
CA GLY A 85 -14.57 10.16 -2.55
C GLY A 85 -13.13 10.18 -2.06
N VAL A 86 -12.29 9.43 -2.78
CA VAL A 86 -10.86 9.41 -2.49
C VAL A 86 -10.23 10.72 -2.93
N ILE A 87 -9.68 11.47 -1.98
CA ILE A 87 -9.03 12.75 -2.25
C ILE A 87 -7.54 12.59 -2.52
N LYS A 88 -6.92 11.57 -1.95
CA LYS A 88 -5.49 11.28 -2.11
C LYS A 88 -5.19 9.82 -1.78
N THR A 89 -4.23 9.23 -2.49
CA THR A 89 -3.67 7.92 -2.15
C THR A 89 -2.26 8.08 -1.60
N ALA A 90 -2.03 7.53 -0.41
CA ALA A 90 -0.76 7.57 0.32
C ALA A 90 -0.04 6.23 0.12
N TYR A 91 0.89 6.16 -0.83
CA TYR A 91 1.73 4.99 -1.04
C TYR A 91 2.92 5.04 -0.07
N MET A 92 3.06 4.06 0.80
CA MET A 92 4.10 4.01 1.82
C MET A 92 5.00 2.81 1.57
N ALA A 93 6.25 3.03 1.14
CA ALA A 93 7.16 1.95 0.74
C ALA A 93 6.45 0.89 -0.12
N ALA A 94 5.71 1.34 -1.14
CA ALA A 94 4.71 0.54 -1.83
C ALA A 94 4.95 0.42 -3.34
N PHE A 95 4.44 -0.66 -3.92
CA PHE A 95 4.40 -0.81 -5.37
C PHE A 95 3.34 0.11 -5.96
N ILE A 96 3.75 1.04 -6.83
CA ILE A 96 2.85 1.91 -7.59
C ILE A 96 2.99 1.59 -9.08
N LEU A 97 2.13 0.70 -9.56
CA LEU A 97 2.29 0.04 -10.86
C LEU A 97 1.28 0.56 -11.89
N PRO A 98 1.65 0.61 -13.19
CA PRO A 98 0.68 0.84 -14.25
C PRO A 98 -0.26 -0.35 -14.40
N GLU A 99 -1.36 -0.14 -15.15
CA GLU A 99 -2.29 -1.20 -15.52
C GLU A 99 -1.58 -2.31 -16.30
N GLY A 100 -1.97 -3.56 -16.05
CA GLY A 100 -1.44 -4.72 -16.76
C GLY A 100 -0.06 -5.21 -16.26
N VAL A 101 0.44 -4.66 -15.15
CA VAL A 101 1.73 -5.01 -14.54
C VAL A 101 1.53 -5.68 -13.20
N SER A 102 2.20 -6.81 -12.98
CA SER A 102 2.20 -7.53 -11.70
C SER A 102 3.40 -7.11 -10.83
N LEU A 103 3.41 -7.53 -9.56
CA LEU A 103 4.57 -7.34 -8.70
C LEU A 103 5.80 -8.05 -9.29
N MET A 104 5.62 -9.28 -9.78
CA MET A 104 6.71 -10.07 -10.38
C MET A 104 7.31 -9.39 -11.61
N ASP A 105 6.48 -8.77 -12.45
CA ASP A 105 6.95 -7.98 -13.60
C ASP A 105 7.80 -6.79 -13.12
N ALA A 106 7.35 -6.07 -12.09
CA ALA A 106 7.99 -4.87 -11.57
C ALA A 106 9.38 -5.12 -10.98
N ILE A 107 9.57 -6.27 -10.32
CA ILE A 107 10.88 -6.68 -9.79
C ILE A 107 11.73 -7.42 -10.83
N GLN A 108 11.28 -7.51 -12.09
CA GLN A 108 11.95 -8.25 -13.17
C GLN A 108 12.23 -9.73 -12.81
N HIS A 109 11.31 -10.35 -12.07
CA HIS A 109 11.49 -11.67 -11.46
C HIS A 109 12.71 -11.77 -10.51
N GLY A 110 13.28 -10.66 -10.06
CA GLY A 110 14.61 -10.60 -9.42
C GLY A 110 14.75 -11.29 -8.06
N VAL A 111 13.66 -11.71 -7.42
CA VAL A 111 13.72 -12.54 -6.20
C VAL A 111 13.88 -13.99 -6.64
N ARG A 112 15.14 -14.43 -6.76
CA ARG A 112 15.51 -15.76 -7.27
C ARG A 112 14.85 -16.89 -6.47
N GLU A 113 14.63 -16.67 -5.18
CA GLU A 113 13.93 -17.59 -4.29
C GLU A 113 12.46 -17.81 -4.70
N TRP A 114 11.87 -16.88 -5.45
CA TRP A 114 10.47 -16.92 -5.88
C TRP A 114 10.28 -17.40 -7.31
N GLN A 115 11.37 -17.56 -8.07
CA GLN A 115 11.34 -17.89 -9.51
C GLN A 115 10.84 -19.32 -9.80
N ASP A 116 10.86 -20.22 -8.80
CA ASP A 116 10.51 -21.65 -8.96
C ASP A 116 9.51 -22.16 -7.89
N ILE A 117 8.69 -21.27 -7.32
CA ILE A 117 7.75 -21.65 -6.26
C ILE A 117 6.45 -22.20 -6.88
N ASP A 118 6.38 -23.53 -7.01
CA ASP A 118 5.13 -24.28 -7.23
C ASP A 118 4.38 -24.51 -5.90
N GLN A 119 4.32 -23.47 -5.07
CA GLN A 119 3.56 -23.46 -3.82
C GLN A 119 2.45 -22.43 -3.92
N PRO A 120 1.28 -22.70 -3.33
CA PRO A 120 0.17 -21.77 -3.41
C PRO A 120 0.35 -20.55 -2.49
N TYR A 121 1.38 -20.54 -1.63
CA TYR A 121 1.71 -19.48 -0.68
C TYR A 121 3.11 -18.92 -0.86
N ALA A 122 3.23 -17.61 -0.65
CA ALA A 122 4.49 -16.90 -0.68
C ALA A 122 5.39 -17.37 0.46
N PRO A 123 6.69 -17.54 0.20
CA PRO A 123 7.61 -17.89 1.24
C PRO A 123 7.68 -16.72 2.23
N ALA A 124 7.82 -17.03 3.51
CA ALA A 124 8.00 -16.00 4.51
C ALA A 124 9.23 -15.15 4.16
N THR A 125 9.04 -13.85 4.02
CA THR A 125 10.13 -12.90 3.90
C THR A 125 10.97 -12.95 5.18
N GLY A 126 12.30 -12.95 5.04
CA GLY A 126 13.18 -12.86 6.21
C GLY A 126 12.85 -11.60 7.01
N PRO A 127 12.80 -11.66 8.36
CA PRO A 127 12.39 -10.52 9.18
C PRO A 127 13.33 -9.33 8.99
N GLY A 128 14.62 -9.60 8.74
CA GLY A 128 15.62 -8.57 8.43
C GLY A 128 15.45 -7.87 7.08
N LEU A 129 14.46 -8.23 6.24
CA LEU A 129 14.13 -7.46 5.03
C LEU A 129 13.03 -6.43 5.29
N ILE A 130 11.96 -6.84 5.98
CA ILE A 130 10.76 -6.00 6.17
C ILE A 130 10.73 -5.28 7.53
N TYR A 131 11.55 -5.71 8.49
CA TYR A 131 11.68 -5.12 9.84
C TYR A 131 13.14 -4.73 10.12
N ASN A 132 13.88 -4.38 9.07
CA ASN A 132 15.32 -4.18 9.09
C ASN A 132 15.81 -3.04 10.00
N ASP A 133 14.88 -2.19 10.44
CA ASP A 133 15.09 -1.02 11.30
C ASP A 133 14.56 -1.20 12.73
N LEU A 134 14.06 -2.41 13.07
CA LEU A 134 13.60 -2.76 14.42
C LEU A 134 14.68 -3.51 15.21
N SER A 135 14.56 -3.52 16.54
CA SER A 135 15.40 -4.37 17.39
C SER A 135 15.13 -5.85 17.11
N GLU A 136 16.10 -6.73 17.39
CA GLU A 136 15.94 -8.17 17.15
C GLU A 136 14.70 -8.77 17.84
N ALA A 137 14.40 -8.31 19.07
CA ALA A 137 13.21 -8.74 19.80
C ALA A 137 11.91 -8.31 19.11
N GLU A 138 11.86 -7.09 18.57
CA GLU A 138 10.72 -6.59 17.79
C GLU A 138 10.60 -7.30 16.44
N GLN A 139 11.72 -7.56 15.76
CA GLN A 139 11.75 -8.34 14.53
C GLN A 139 11.14 -9.74 14.75
N GLN A 140 11.57 -10.45 15.79
CA GLN A 140 11.03 -11.76 16.15
C GLN A 140 9.54 -11.69 16.49
N TYR A 141 9.13 -10.67 17.26
CA TYR A 141 7.73 -10.46 17.59
C TYR A 141 6.89 -10.26 16.33
N TRP A 142 7.23 -9.31 15.46
CA TRP A 142 6.45 -9.04 14.26
C TRP A 142 6.50 -10.16 13.23
N GLN A 143 7.63 -10.87 13.13
CA GLN A 143 7.72 -12.09 12.34
C GLN A 143 6.72 -13.15 12.79
N SER A 144 6.52 -13.31 14.11
CA SER A 144 5.54 -14.27 14.64
C SER A 144 4.09 -13.91 14.32
N GLN A 145 3.82 -12.67 13.91
CA GLN A 145 2.49 -12.21 13.52
C GLN A 145 2.20 -12.38 12.02
N LEU A 146 3.20 -12.75 11.21
CA LEU A 146 3.02 -12.96 9.78
C LEU A 146 2.07 -14.14 9.53
N GLN A 147 1.22 -13.96 8.52
CA GLN A 147 0.36 -15.01 7.98
C GLN A 147 0.81 -15.36 6.56
N THR A 148 0.35 -16.49 6.05
CA THR A 148 0.59 -16.86 4.65
C THR A 148 -0.03 -15.83 3.71
N GLN A 149 0.55 -15.67 2.52
CA GLN A 149 -0.07 -14.90 1.46
C GLN A 149 -0.16 -15.71 0.18
N ASP A 150 -1.29 -15.61 -0.53
CA ASP A 150 -1.51 -16.34 -1.78
C ASP A 150 -0.51 -15.92 -2.87
N MET A 151 0.28 -16.86 -3.41
CA MET A 151 1.31 -16.54 -4.44
C MET A 151 0.73 -15.96 -5.71
N ALA A 152 -0.47 -16.39 -6.10
CA ALA A 152 -1.08 -15.94 -7.34
C ALA A 152 -1.27 -14.41 -7.38
N THR A 153 -1.37 -13.76 -6.22
CA THR A 153 -1.52 -12.30 -6.12
C THR A 153 -0.27 -11.53 -6.55
N PHE A 154 0.91 -12.15 -6.51
CA PHE A 154 2.16 -11.54 -6.93
C PHE A 154 2.35 -11.57 -8.45
N HIS A 155 1.74 -12.56 -9.11
CA HIS A 155 1.76 -12.75 -10.57
C HIS A 155 0.54 -12.14 -11.27
N ALA A 156 -0.55 -11.93 -10.55
CA ALA A 156 -1.74 -11.31 -11.10
C ALA A 156 -1.45 -9.84 -11.46
N LYS A 157 -1.96 -9.44 -12.63
CA LYS A 157 -1.77 -8.11 -13.19
C LYS A 157 -2.80 -7.15 -12.60
N THR A 158 -2.38 -5.92 -12.36
CA THR A 158 -3.30 -4.81 -12.05
C THR A 158 -4.32 -4.64 -13.18
N THR A 159 -5.56 -4.29 -12.82
CA THR A 159 -6.65 -4.06 -13.78
C THR A 159 -6.92 -2.59 -14.03
N ALA A 160 -6.31 -1.70 -13.25
CA ALA A 160 -6.33 -0.26 -13.45
C ALA A 160 -5.15 0.40 -12.71
N ALA A 161 -4.95 1.70 -12.98
CA ALA A 161 -3.94 2.55 -12.37
C ALA A 161 -4.58 3.82 -11.82
N SER A 162 -5.21 3.75 -10.65
CA SER A 162 -5.96 4.87 -10.05
C SER A 162 -5.13 6.13 -9.83
N TRP A 163 -3.81 6.01 -9.71
CA TRP A 163 -2.88 7.14 -9.60
C TRP A 163 -2.89 8.06 -10.83
N GLN A 164 -3.45 7.62 -11.97
CA GLN A 164 -3.67 8.49 -13.13
C GLN A 164 -4.74 9.56 -12.89
N ASN A 165 -5.71 9.29 -12.01
CA ASN A 165 -6.87 10.16 -11.78
C ASN A 165 -6.94 10.71 -10.36
N ILE A 166 -6.32 10.04 -9.40
CA ILE A 166 -6.32 10.39 -7.97
C ILE A 166 -4.93 10.95 -7.61
N PRO A 167 -4.86 12.18 -7.07
CA PRO A 167 -3.61 12.73 -6.53
C PRO A 167 -2.92 11.76 -5.58
N THR A 168 -1.61 11.64 -5.69
CA THR A 168 -0.85 10.64 -4.94
C THR A 168 0.26 11.29 -4.12
N SER A 169 0.49 10.76 -2.92
CA SER A 169 1.68 11.04 -2.12
C SER A 169 2.43 9.73 -1.89
N TYR A 170 3.76 9.77 -1.96
CA TYR A 170 4.64 8.61 -1.82
C TYR A 170 5.62 8.83 -0.67
N LEU A 171 5.57 7.99 0.36
CA LEU A 171 6.57 7.94 1.43
C LEU A 171 7.66 6.94 1.03
N LEU A 172 8.77 7.50 0.57
CA LEU A 172 9.97 6.76 0.23
C LEU A 172 10.77 6.46 1.49
N CYS A 173 11.03 5.18 1.75
CA CYS A 173 11.83 4.71 2.88
C CYS A 173 13.27 4.44 2.42
N GLU A 174 14.22 5.26 2.88
CA GLU A 174 15.58 5.30 2.33
C GLU A 174 16.42 4.06 2.67
N ASN A 175 16.15 3.43 3.81
CA ASN A 175 16.86 2.24 4.28
C ASN A 175 16.07 0.96 4.04
N ASP A 176 15.08 0.98 3.15
CA ASP A 176 14.23 -0.17 2.85
C ASP A 176 15.02 -1.29 2.17
N MET A 177 15.04 -2.47 2.79
CA MET A 177 15.73 -3.65 2.26
C MET A 177 14.81 -4.58 1.46
N ALA A 178 13.50 -4.37 1.48
CA ALA A 178 12.52 -5.15 0.72
C ALA A 178 12.21 -4.51 -0.63
N ILE A 179 12.06 -3.18 -0.67
CA ILE A 179 11.93 -2.39 -1.90
C ILE A 179 13.04 -1.33 -1.86
N PRO A 180 14.22 -1.58 -2.46
CA PRO A 180 15.33 -0.64 -2.42
C PRO A 180 14.92 0.77 -2.87
N ALA A 181 15.51 1.80 -2.26
CA ALA A 181 15.18 3.19 -2.51
C ALA A 181 15.20 3.53 -4.01
N GLU A 182 16.17 3.01 -4.77
CA GLU A 182 16.28 3.24 -6.21
C GLU A 182 15.07 2.67 -6.97
N LEU A 183 14.51 1.55 -6.53
CA LEU A 183 13.29 1.00 -7.13
C LEU A 183 12.06 1.85 -6.78
N GLN A 184 11.94 2.31 -5.53
CA GLN A 184 10.89 3.25 -5.13
C GLN A 184 10.94 4.55 -5.95
N GLU A 185 12.14 5.13 -6.12
CA GLU A 185 12.36 6.33 -6.93
C GLU A 185 11.97 6.12 -8.38
N ARG A 186 12.37 5.00 -8.99
CA ARG A 186 12.01 4.67 -10.37
C ARG A 186 10.49 4.58 -10.55
N MET A 187 9.80 3.90 -9.65
CA MET A 187 8.33 3.79 -9.73
C MET A 187 7.66 5.16 -9.60
N ALA A 188 8.06 5.98 -8.62
CA ALA A 188 7.53 7.33 -8.44
C ALA A 188 7.84 8.24 -9.64
N LEU A 189 9.03 8.13 -10.23
CA LEU A 189 9.42 8.87 -11.42
C LEU A 189 8.57 8.47 -12.62
N SER A 190 8.33 7.17 -12.85
CA SER A 190 7.47 6.71 -13.96
C SER A 190 6.04 7.24 -13.85
N VAL A 191 5.48 7.34 -12.64
CA VAL A 191 4.16 7.97 -12.40
C VAL A 191 4.19 9.44 -12.80
N LYS A 192 5.23 10.17 -12.38
CA LYS A 192 5.41 11.59 -12.74
C LYS A 192 5.58 11.79 -14.25
N GLU A 193 6.37 10.95 -14.91
CA GLU A 193 6.60 10.98 -16.36
C GLU A 193 5.34 10.66 -17.17
N ALA A 194 4.44 9.83 -16.62
CA ALA A 194 3.12 9.59 -17.17
C ALA A 194 2.15 10.79 -17.01
N GLY A 195 2.59 11.88 -16.40
CA GLY A 195 1.80 13.11 -16.23
C GLY A 195 0.85 13.09 -15.03
N ALA A 196 0.95 12.10 -14.16
CA ALA A 196 0.13 12.01 -12.95
C ALA A 196 0.66 12.90 -11.82
N GLU A 197 -0.24 13.32 -10.92
CA GLU A 197 0.10 14.11 -9.74
C GLU A 197 0.68 13.22 -8.65
N ILE A 198 1.97 13.39 -8.36
CA ILE A 198 2.68 12.69 -7.29
C ILE A 198 3.59 13.62 -6.50
N GLU A 199 3.48 13.57 -5.18
CA GLU A 199 4.40 14.20 -4.23
C GLU A 199 5.22 13.12 -3.51
N VAL A 200 6.54 13.28 -3.46
CA VAL A 200 7.42 12.31 -2.80
C VAL A 200 7.98 12.92 -1.53
N THR A 201 7.80 12.23 -0.41
CA THR A 201 8.44 12.51 0.89
C THR A 201 9.45 11.41 1.18
N ARG A 202 10.63 11.77 1.68
CA ARG A 202 11.66 10.80 2.05
C ARG A 202 11.73 10.66 3.56
N LEU A 203 11.96 9.44 4.03
CA LEU A 203 12.11 9.11 5.44
C LEU A 203 13.26 8.13 5.62
N GLU A 204 14.17 8.45 6.55
CA GLU A 204 15.23 7.54 7.00
C GLU A 204 14.64 6.38 7.82
N SER A 205 14.02 5.43 7.11
CA SER A 205 13.32 4.27 7.65
C SER A 205 13.60 3.04 6.79
N GLY A 206 13.51 1.86 7.39
CA GLY A 206 13.35 0.59 6.69
C GLY A 206 11.94 0.41 6.14
N HIS A 207 11.58 -0.82 5.77
CA HIS A 207 10.34 -1.12 5.06
C HIS A 207 9.05 -0.88 5.88
N SER A 208 9.14 -0.84 7.21
CA SER A 208 7.99 -0.74 8.11
C SER A 208 8.00 0.55 8.96
N PRO A 209 7.90 1.74 8.33
CA PRO A 209 7.96 3.03 9.04
C PRO A 209 6.83 3.19 10.07
N PHE A 210 5.69 2.53 9.87
CA PHE A 210 4.57 2.51 10.82
C PHE A 210 4.89 1.78 12.14
N LEU A 211 6.01 1.05 12.21
CA LEU A 211 6.53 0.43 13.43
C LEU A 211 7.75 1.18 13.97
N SER A 212 8.72 1.50 13.11
CA SER A 212 10.00 2.08 13.51
C SER A 212 9.96 3.60 13.72
N LYS A 213 9.07 4.28 12.98
CA LYS A 213 8.90 5.74 12.92
C LYS A 213 7.42 6.14 12.97
N PRO A 214 6.66 5.68 13.98
CA PRO A 214 5.21 5.82 13.99
C PRO A 214 4.74 7.27 14.09
N ASP A 215 5.50 8.15 14.76
CA ASP A 215 5.16 9.56 14.90
C ASP A 215 5.37 10.31 13.58
N GLU A 216 6.51 10.10 12.93
CA GLU A 216 6.82 10.68 11.62
C GLU A 216 5.86 10.17 10.54
N THR A 217 5.47 8.89 10.62
CA THR A 217 4.47 8.30 9.72
C THR A 217 3.10 8.96 9.88
N VAL A 218 2.67 9.18 11.13
CA VAL A 218 1.39 9.86 11.40
C VAL A 218 1.43 11.31 10.96
N GLU A 219 2.53 12.03 11.24
CA GLU A 219 2.73 13.40 10.78
C GLU A 219 2.65 13.49 9.25
N TRP A 220 3.29 12.57 8.54
CA TRP A 220 3.19 12.50 7.09
C TRP A 220 1.76 12.26 6.60
N LEU A 221 1.04 11.28 7.18
CA LEU A 221 -0.34 10.99 6.81
C LEU A 221 -1.30 12.17 7.04
N ARG A 222 -1.08 12.95 8.09
CA ARG A 222 -1.83 14.17 8.37
C ARG A 222 -1.59 15.25 7.31
N LYS A 223 -0.33 15.45 6.91
CA LYS A 223 0.02 16.34 5.78
C LYS A 223 -0.61 15.87 4.48
N VAL A 224 -0.61 14.57 4.21
CA VAL A 224 -1.30 13.96 3.06
C VAL A 224 -2.80 14.24 3.08
N ALA A 225 -3.43 14.22 4.26
CA ALA A 225 -4.83 14.58 4.45
C ALA A 225 -5.12 16.10 4.35
N GLY A 226 -4.08 16.94 4.14
CA GLY A 226 -4.21 18.37 3.92
C GLY A 226 -4.00 19.23 5.16
N GLU A 227 -3.55 18.66 6.28
CA GLU A 227 -3.19 19.44 7.45
C GLU A 227 -1.91 20.27 7.22
N LYS A 228 -1.86 21.46 7.84
CA LYS A 228 -0.67 22.31 7.89
C LYS A 228 -0.07 22.20 9.28
N LEU A 229 0.92 21.33 9.42
CA LEU A 229 1.66 21.07 10.66
C LEU A 229 2.92 21.93 10.76
#